data_AF-A0A8S0XME5-F1
#
_entry.id   AF-A0A8S0XME5-F1
#
_cell.length_a   1.000
_cell.length_b   1.000
_cell.length_c   1.000
_cell.angle_alpha   90.00
_cell.angle_beta   90.00
_cell.angle_gamma   90.00
#
_symmetry.space_group_name_H-M   'P 1'
#
loop_
_entity.id
_entity.type
_entity.pdbx_description
1 polymer ?
#
loop_
_entity_poly.entity_id
_entity_poly.type
_entity_poly.pdbx_seq_one_letter_code
_entity_poly.pdbx_strand_id
1 'polypeptide(L)'
;MKKYFFIKSISIFIIIAFALFFCCIYISQNKSKDIYKYSEIQIPLEAKILWDNSTLKNISVKYKGNDTIDAYIFPSANGRTLLINPPIDGFTEGSKIYVTLSPNLHFKNYELKSKKRLRFNVKSDNLSALSKVSRIPKYGDIIGTTDNFMGYRYNHYGIYIGNNKVIHYCSSTGNAKDAKIQETNMAPYFKPGNYFILNVKSNVEFSSEETVRRARTRLGEKSYSLLQNNCEHFALWAKTGNSKSYQLINLSQKELAQIKMFTAMGINLQ
;
A
#
# COMPACT_ATOMS: atom_id res chain seq x y z
N MET A 1 31.79 48.93 18.38
CA MET A 1 31.71 48.24 17.07
C MET A 1 31.51 46.71 17.16
N LYS A 2 32.20 45.97 18.03
CA LYS A 2 32.10 44.48 18.11
C LYS A 2 30.70 43.91 18.43
N LYS A 3 29.91 44.59 19.28
CA LYS A 3 28.55 44.15 19.69
C LYS A 3 27.53 44.18 18.54
N TYR A 4 27.61 45.19 17.67
CA TYR A 4 26.76 45.32 16.47
C TYR A 4 27.07 44.27 15.40
N PHE A 5 28.36 43.89 15.27
CA PHE A 5 28.79 42.84 14.36
C PHE A 5 28.24 41.47 14.80
N PHE A 6 28.31 41.16 16.10
CA PHE A 6 27.81 39.91 16.67
C PHE A 6 26.29 39.73 16.53
N ILE A 7 25.51 40.80 16.73
CA ILE A 7 24.05 40.78 16.53
C ILE A 7 23.68 40.59 15.06
N LYS A 8 24.41 41.23 14.13
CA LYS A 8 24.24 40.98 12.68
C LYS A 8 24.58 39.55 12.30
N SER A 9 25.65 38.97 12.85
CA SER A 9 26.04 37.58 12.59
C SER A 9 25.00 36.57 13.07
N ILE A 10 24.41 36.78 14.26
CA ILE A 10 23.30 35.94 14.78
C ILE A 10 22.06 36.06 13.89
N SER A 11 21.72 37.29 13.47
CA SER A 11 20.55 37.53 12.61
C SER A 11 20.70 36.86 11.25
N ILE A 12 21.90 36.90 10.65
CA ILE A 12 22.22 36.21 9.40
C ILE A 12 22.13 34.69 9.59
N PHE A 13 22.63 34.16 10.70
CA PHE A 13 22.57 32.72 10.98
C PHE A 13 21.12 32.23 11.14
N ILE A 14 20.26 32.99 11.82
CA ILE A 14 18.82 32.68 11.95
C ILE A 14 18.15 32.69 10.57
N ILE A 15 18.40 33.69 9.73
CA ILE A 15 17.83 33.76 8.37
C ILE A 15 18.28 32.56 7.53
N ILE A 16 19.57 32.20 7.58
CA ILE A 16 20.11 31.04 6.86
C ILE A 16 19.50 29.74 7.39
N ALA A 17 19.37 29.58 8.70
CA ALA A 17 18.74 28.39 9.31
C ALA A 17 17.26 28.27 8.92
N PHE A 18 16.51 29.37 8.90
CA PHE A 18 15.14 29.40 8.41
C PHE A 18 15.07 29.09 6.91
N ALA A 19 15.94 29.67 6.09
CA ALA A 19 16.00 29.38 4.66
C ALA A 19 16.35 27.91 4.37
N LEU A 20 17.29 27.33 5.11
CA LEU A 20 17.65 25.91 5.04
C LEU A 20 16.49 25.03 5.51
N PHE A 21 15.78 25.40 6.57
CA PHE A 21 14.59 24.69 7.05
C PHE A 21 13.47 24.67 6.00
N PHE A 22 13.15 25.82 5.40
CA PHE A 22 12.18 25.91 4.31
C PHE A 22 12.67 25.17 3.05
N CYS A 23 13.97 25.21 2.74
CA CYS A 23 14.56 24.46 1.64
C CYS A 23 14.46 22.94 1.87
N CYS A 24 14.74 22.45 3.08
CA CYS A 24 14.58 21.04 3.45
C CYS A 24 13.12 20.60 3.40
N ILE A 25 12.19 21.44 3.87
CA ILE A 25 10.75 21.19 3.72
C ILE A 25 10.37 21.12 2.24
N TYR A 26 10.84 22.08 1.43
CA TYR A 26 10.58 22.14 -0.01
C TYR A 26 11.14 20.92 -0.75
N ILE A 27 12.37 20.48 -0.43
CA ILE A 27 13.00 19.29 -0.99
C ILE A 27 12.23 18.03 -0.56
N SER A 28 11.81 17.95 0.71
CA SER A 28 11.02 16.83 1.23
C SER A 28 9.64 16.72 0.55
N GLN A 29 8.95 17.85 0.35
CA GLN A 29 7.67 17.91 -0.34
C GLN A 29 7.78 17.61 -1.84
N ASN A 30 8.93 17.89 -2.46
CA ASN A 30 9.20 17.62 -3.88
C ASN A 30 9.94 16.31 -4.16
N LYS A 31 10.27 15.52 -3.13
CA LYS A 31 10.98 14.25 -3.31
C LYS A 31 10.04 13.24 -3.96
N SER A 32 10.37 12.82 -5.17
CA SER A 32 9.65 11.74 -5.83
C SER A 32 9.84 10.43 -5.07
N LYS A 33 8.76 9.66 -4.88
CA LYS A 33 8.83 8.31 -4.31
C LYS A 33 8.90 7.27 -5.41
N ASP A 34 9.72 6.25 -5.23
CA ASP A 34 9.76 5.13 -6.15
C ASP A 34 8.63 4.14 -5.83
N ILE A 35 7.99 3.64 -6.89
CA ILE A 35 6.92 2.63 -6.85
C ILE A 35 7.16 1.62 -7.97
N TYR A 36 6.38 0.54 -7.98
CA TYR A 36 6.53 -0.57 -8.91
C TYR A 36 5.22 -0.82 -9.68
N LYS A 37 5.29 -1.67 -10.71
CA LYS A 37 4.18 -1.94 -11.66
C LYS A 37 2.82 -2.12 -10.98
N TYR A 38 2.73 -2.97 -9.95
CA TYR A 38 1.48 -3.20 -9.21
C TYR A 38 1.55 -2.64 -7.80
N SER A 39 2.04 -1.40 -7.63
CA SER A 39 2.03 -0.75 -6.31
C SER A 39 0.76 0.05 -6.09
N GLU A 40 0.14 -0.13 -4.92
CA GLU A 40 -0.90 0.77 -4.43
C GLU A 40 -0.24 2.03 -3.83
N ILE A 41 -0.67 3.20 -4.30
CA ILE A 41 -0.17 4.48 -3.81
C ILE A 41 -0.87 4.82 -2.51
N GLN A 42 -0.08 5.21 -1.51
CA GLN A 42 -0.55 5.57 -0.18
C GLN A 42 -0.22 7.03 0.13
N ILE A 43 -1.24 7.80 0.50
CA ILE A 43 -1.10 9.20 0.88
C ILE A 43 -1.59 9.38 2.32
N PRO A 44 -0.67 9.46 3.30
CA PRO A 44 -1.01 9.77 4.67
C PRO A 44 -1.69 11.14 4.76
N LEU A 45 -2.70 11.20 5.65
CA LEU A 45 -3.46 12.37 6.00
C LEU A 45 -3.10 12.83 7.42
N GLU A 46 -3.24 14.12 7.69
CA GLU A 46 -2.90 14.71 9.00
C GLU A 46 -3.92 14.34 10.09
N ALA A 47 -5.15 14.00 9.69
CA ALA A 47 -6.19 13.55 10.60
C ALA A 47 -7.05 12.45 9.99
N LYS A 48 -7.85 11.80 10.85
CA LYS A 48 -8.81 10.79 10.43
C LYS A 48 -9.95 11.45 9.65
N ILE A 49 -10.33 10.87 8.51
CA ILE A 49 -11.41 11.36 7.66
C ILE A 49 -12.69 10.54 7.80
N LEU A 50 -13.83 11.21 7.58
CA LEU A 50 -15.12 10.63 7.28
C LEU A 50 -15.33 10.68 5.77
N TRP A 51 -15.23 9.51 5.15
CA TRP A 51 -15.24 9.38 3.70
C TRP A 51 -16.50 9.94 3.04
N ASP A 52 -16.30 10.60 1.89
CA ASP A 52 -17.36 11.10 1.01
C ASP A 52 -16.92 10.91 -0.45
N ASN A 53 -17.72 10.19 -1.23
CA ASN A 53 -17.42 9.97 -2.65
C ASN A 53 -17.53 11.26 -3.48
N SER A 54 -18.29 12.26 -3.03
CA SER A 54 -18.50 13.51 -3.78
C SER A 54 -17.21 14.32 -3.96
N THR A 55 -16.20 14.07 -3.11
CA THR A 55 -14.90 14.73 -3.17
C THR A 55 -13.87 14.03 -4.05
N LEU A 56 -14.17 12.88 -4.66
CA LEU A 56 -13.25 12.18 -5.57
C LEU A 56 -12.84 13.04 -6.77
N LYS A 57 -13.74 13.91 -7.27
CA LYS A 57 -13.46 14.89 -8.33
C LYS A 57 -12.32 15.87 -8.00
N ASN A 58 -12.00 16.01 -6.71
CA ASN A 58 -10.92 16.87 -6.22
C ASN A 58 -9.56 16.15 -6.15
N ILE A 59 -9.50 14.89 -6.58
CA ILE A 59 -8.28 14.09 -6.69
C ILE A 59 -8.02 13.83 -8.18
N SER A 60 -6.81 14.17 -8.64
CA SER A 60 -6.38 13.87 -10.01
C SER A 60 -5.15 12.98 -9.97
N VAL A 61 -5.22 11.86 -10.70
CA VAL A 61 -4.10 10.94 -10.91
C VAL A 61 -3.74 11.00 -12.38
N LYS A 62 -2.51 11.46 -12.67
CA LYS A 62 -2.00 11.59 -14.04
C LYS A 62 -0.91 10.58 -14.34
N TYR A 63 -1.00 9.98 -15.51
CA TYR A 63 -0.17 8.87 -15.95
C TYR A 63 0.04 8.93 -17.48
N LYS A 64 1.13 8.34 -18.02
CA LYS A 64 1.48 8.30 -19.47
C LYS A 64 1.22 9.61 -20.24
N GLY A 65 2.07 10.63 -20.07
CA GLY A 65 1.94 11.85 -20.87
C GLY A 65 0.91 12.86 -20.35
N ASN A 66 0.58 12.78 -19.06
CA ASN A 66 -0.27 13.72 -18.31
C ASN A 66 -1.80 13.52 -18.48
N ASP A 67 -2.19 12.38 -19.05
CA ASP A 67 -3.58 11.92 -19.11
C ASP A 67 -4.08 11.57 -17.72
N THR A 68 -5.32 11.98 -17.42
CA THR A 68 -5.98 11.61 -16.17
C THR A 68 -6.47 10.18 -16.29
N ILE A 69 -6.18 9.34 -15.30
CA ILE A 69 -6.65 7.96 -15.26
C ILE A 69 -7.76 7.82 -14.21
N ASP A 70 -8.74 6.97 -14.53
CA ASP A 70 -9.72 6.49 -13.57
C ASP A 70 -9.05 5.47 -12.64
N ALA A 71 -8.60 5.97 -11.49
CA ALA A 71 -8.06 5.15 -10.42
C ALA A 71 -9.15 4.89 -9.37
N TYR A 72 -9.19 3.68 -8.82
CA TYR A 72 -10.02 3.40 -7.66
C TYR A 72 -9.35 3.97 -6.41
N ILE A 73 -10.02 4.92 -5.76
CA ILE A 73 -9.52 5.67 -4.61
C ILE A 73 -10.44 5.46 -3.42
N PHE A 74 -9.87 5.11 -2.28
CA PHE A 74 -10.62 4.82 -1.07
C PHE A 74 -9.77 5.11 0.18
N PRO A 75 -10.39 5.29 1.36
CA PRO A 75 -9.65 5.50 2.59
C PRO A 75 -9.17 4.17 3.17
N SER A 76 -8.06 4.19 3.89
CA SER A 76 -7.70 3.08 4.79
C SER A 76 -8.79 2.86 5.84
N ALA A 77 -8.88 1.65 6.40
CA ALA A 77 -9.90 1.31 7.40
C ALA A 77 -9.90 2.25 8.63
N ASN A 78 -8.73 2.75 9.04
CA ASN A 78 -8.59 3.71 10.13
C ASN A 78 -8.86 5.19 9.73
N GLY A 79 -9.14 5.45 8.44
CA GLY A 79 -9.42 6.76 7.87
C GLY A 79 -8.23 7.73 7.81
N ARG A 80 -6.99 7.25 7.94
CA ARG A 80 -5.80 8.14 8.02
C ARG A 80 -4.93 8.14 6.76
N THR A 81 -5.28 7.35 5.76
CA THR A 81 -4.53 7.24 4.51
C THR A 81 -5.51 7.19 3.35
N LEU A 82 -5.22 7.91 2.27
CA LEU A 82 -5.86 7.67 0.97
C LEU A 82 -5.06 6.61 0.22
N LEU A 83 -5.77 5.59 -0.25
CA LEU A 83 -5.26 4.49 -1.02
C LEU A 83 -5.72 4.67 -2.47
N ILE A 84 -4.80 4.50 -3.42
CA ILE A 84 -5.05 4.63 -4.85
C ILE A 84 -4.52 3.37 -5.52
N ASN A 85 -5.42 2.58 -6.07
CA ASN A 85 -5.07 1.36 -6.78
C ASN A 85 -4.30 1.67 -8.08
N PRO A 86 -3.36 0.79 -8.47
CA PRO A 86 -2.78 0.86 -9.81
C PRO A 86 -3.84 0.54 -10.87
N PRO A 87 -3.63 0.89 -12.15
CA PRO A 87 -4.41 0.32 -13.26
C PRO A 87 -4.41 -1.20 -13.21
N ILE A 88 -5.44 -1.83 -13.79
CA ILE A 88 -5.57 -3.29 -13.86
C ILE A 88 -4.32 -3.95 -14.47
N ASP A 89 -3.71 -3.33 -15.47
CA ASP A 89 -2.49 -3.81 -16.14
C ASP A 89 -1.18 -3.36 -15.44
N GLY A 90 -1.33 -2.64 -14.33
CA GLY A 90 -0.24 -1.99 -13.62
C GLY A 90 0.34 -0.78 -14.36
N PHE A 91 1.31 -0.14 -13.70
CA PHE A 91 2.08 0.95 -14.26
C PHE A 91 3.24 0.43 -15.12
N THR A 92 3.39 0.98 -16.32
CA THR A 92 4.58 0.87 -17.19
C THR A 92 5.83 1.39 -16.49
N GLU A 93 6.90 0.58 -16.50
CA GLU A 93 8.22 0.95 -15.98
C GLU A 93 8.77 2.22 -16.66
N GLY A 94 9.52 3.03 -15.92
CA GLY A 94 10.14 4.27 -16.41
C GLY A 94 9.18 5.47 -16.47
N SER A 95 7.87 5.23 -16.36
CA SER A 95 6.87 6.29 -16.33
C SER A 95 6.86 7.07 -15.00
N LYS A 96 6.18 8.21 -15.01
CA LYS A 96 5.95 9.07 -13.84
C LYS A 96 4.46 9.19 -13.58
N ILE A 97 4.11 9.21 -12.30
CA ILE A 97 2.75 9.41 -11.84
C ILE A 97 2.69 10.70 -11.03
N TYR A 98 1.66 11.50 -11.28
CA TYR A 98 1.40 12.70 -10.53
C TYR A 98 0.05 12.58 -9.85
N VAL A 99 0.02 12.66 -8.53
CA VAL A 99 -1.22 12.72 -7.76
C VAL A 99 -1.39 14.14 -7.23
N THR A 100 -2.51 14.76 -7.53
CA THR A 100 -2.87 16.09 -7.03
C THR A 100 -4.11 15.98 -6.16
N LEU A 101 -4.00 16.43 -4.91
CA LEU A 101 -5.13 16.70 -4.04
C LEU A 101 -5.42 18.21 -4.10
N SER A 102 -6.61 18.56 -4.59
CA SER A 102 -7.08 19.96 -4.64
C SER A 102 -7.36 20.49 -3.23
N PRO A 103 -7.16 21.79 -2.93
CA PRO A 103 -7.61 22.39 -1.67
C PRO A 103 -9.10 22.15 -1.38
N ASN A 104 -9.92 22.03 -2.44
CA ASN A 104 -11.34 21.72 -2.34
C ASN A 104 -11.63 20.28 -1.90
N LEU A 105 -10.60 19.47 -1.62
CA LEU A 105 -10.73 18.15 -1.04
C LEU A 105 -11.14 18.29 0.44
N HIS A 106 -12.44 18.39 0.66
CA HIS A 106 -13.04 18.40 1.97
C HIS A 106 -13.77 17.07 2.19
N PHE A 107 -13.39 16.39 3.26
CA PHE A 107 -14.22 15.34 3.86
C PHE A 107 -15.03 15.98 4.98
N LYS A 108 -16.07 15.29 5.47
CA LYS A 108 -17.01 15.88 6.46
C LYS A 108 -16.33 16.47 7.72
N ASN A 109 -15.14 16.00 8.07
CA ASN A 109 -14.38 16.43 9.24
C ASN A 109 -12.90 16.75 8.94
N TYR A 110 -12.54 16.93 7.66
CA TYR A 110 -11.16 17.19 7.25
C TYR A 110 -11.14 18.15 6.08
N GLU A 111 -10.34 19.19 6.21
CA GLU A 111 -10.10 20.19 5.19
C GLU A 111 -8.63 20.18 4.79
N LEU A 112 -8.38 20.06 3.48
CA LEU A 112 -7.04 20.17 2.95
C LEU A 112 -6.63 21.64 2.86
N LYS A 113 -5.77 22.09 3.78
CA LYS A 113 -5.32 23.49 3.87
C LYS A 113 -4.60 23.99 2.61
N SER A 114 -3.92 23.12 1.88
CA SER A 114 -3.16 23.50 0.70
C SER A 114 -3.08 22.37 -0.33
N LYS A 115 -2.92 22.76 -1.59
CA LYS A 115 -2.80 21.82 -2.71
C LYS A 115 -1.60 20.90 -2.49
N LYS A 116 -1.84 19.59 -2.45
CA LYS A 116 -0.76 18.59 -2.33
C LYS A 116 -0.48 18.00 -3.71
N ARG A 117 0.76 18.13 -4.19
CA ARG A 117 1.25 17.51 -5.42
C ARG A 117 2.29 16.47 -5.07
N LEU A 118 2.05 15.23 -5.46
CA LEU A 118 2.94 14.10 -5.20
C LEU A 118 3.40 13.52 -6.52
N ARG A 119 4.69 13.19 -6.59
CA ARG A 119 5.29 12.57 -7.77
C ARG A 119 5.82 11.19 -7.40
N PHE A 120 5.53 10.22 -8.26
CA PHE A 120 6.05 8.87 -8.14
C PHE A 120 6.80 8.48 -9.41
N ASN A 121 7.91 7.76 -9.28
CA ASN A 121 8.61 7.17 -10.43
C ASN A 121 8.41 5.66 -10.41
N VAL A 122 8.02 5.10 -11.55
CA VAL A 122 7.81 3.66 -11.68
C VAL A 122 9.14 3.00 -12.03
N LYS A 123 9.64 2.16 -11.13
CA LYS A 123 10.90 1.43 -11.26
C LYS A 123 10.66 -0.05 -11.55
N SER A 124 11.68 -0.72 -12.08
CA SER A 124 11.76 -2.18 -12.05
C SER A 124 11.79 -2.67 -10.61
N ASP A 125 11.16 -3.81 -10.37
CA ASP A 125 11.19 -4.47 -9.07
C ASP A 125 12.22 -5.60 -9.07
N ASN A 126 12.92 -5.79 -7.95
CA ASN A 126 13.87 -6.89 -7.81
C ASN A 126 13.18 -8.10 -7.18
N LEU A 127 12.71 -9.02 -8.03
CA LEU A 127 12.02 -10.25 -7.61
C LEU A 127 12.87 -11.17 -6.72
N SER A 128 14.21 -11.09 -6.80
CA SER A 128 15.12 -11.93 -6.00
C SER A 128 15.08 -11.62 -4.50
N ALA A 129 14.44 -10.51 -4.12
CA ALA A 129 14.25 -10.11 -2.73
C ALA A 129 13.28 -11.01 -1.95
N LEU A 130 12.46 -11.82 -2.63
CA LEU A 130 11.49 -12.70 -1.99
C LEU A 130 11.90 -14.16 -2.05
N SER A 131 11.67 -14.90 -0.96
CA SER A 131 11.82 -16.36 -0.93
C SER A 131 10.77 -17.01 -0.05
N LYS A 132 10.21 -18.12 -0.52
CA LYS A 132 9.31 -18.97 0.26
C LYS A 132 10.14 -20.00 1.02
N VAL A 133 9.94 -20.12 2.33
CA VAL A 133 10.63 -21.09 3.18
C VAL A 133 9.63 -21.90 4.00
N SER A 134 9.92 -23.18 4.23
CA SER A 134 9.11 -24.05 5.09
C SER A 134 9.72 -24.07 6.49
N ARG A 135 9.03 -23.47 7.46
CA ARG A 135 9.40 -23.46 8.89
C ARG A 135 8.20 -23.05 9.73
N ILE A 136 8.28 -23.28 11.04
CA ILE A 136 7.29 -22.78 12.01
C ILE A 136 7.20 -21.24 11.91
N PRO A 137 5.99 -20.65 11.87
CA PRO A 137 5.79 -19.21 11.80
C PRO A 137 6.20 -18.54 13.12
N LYS A 138 6.83 -17.38 13.00
CA LYS A 138 7.21 -16.49 14.09
C LYS A 138 6.34 -15.25 14.03
N TYR A 139 6.11 -14.62 15.19
CA TYR A 139 5.31 -13.41 15.29
C TYR A 139 5.78 -12.35 14.27
N GLY A 140 4.85 -11.77 13.51
CA GLY A 140 5.12 -10.80 12.45
C GLY A 140 5.66 -11.38 11.14
N ASP A 141 5.68 -12.69 10.96
CA ASP A 141 5.95 -13.32 9.66
C ASP A 141 4.79 -13.11 8.69
N ILE A 142 5.13 -12.97 7.40
CA ILE A 142 4.16 -13.16 6.33
C ILE A 142 4.02 -14.68 6.12
N ILE A 143 2.84 -15.21 6.42
CA ILE A 143 2.48 -16.61 6.14
C ILE A 143 1.71 -16.67 4.82
N GLY A 144 1.95 -17.72 4.03
CA GLY A 144 1.21 -17.97 2.81
C GLY A 144 0.84 -19.43 2.62
N THR A 145 -0.22 -19.70 1.87
CA THR A 145 -0.62 -21.02 1.38
C THR A 145 -0.83 -20.94 -0.13
N THR A 146 -0.76 -22.07 -0.82
CA THR A 146 -1.03 -22.16 -2.25
C THR A 146 -2.30 -22.98 -2.46
N ASP A 147 -3.21 -22.45 -3.28
CA ASP A 147 -4.45 -23.13 -3.64
C ASP A 147 -4.68 -23.07 -5.16
N ASN A 148 -5.70 -23.78 -5.63
CA ASN A 148 -6.08 -23.83 -7.03
C ASN A 148 -7.58 -23.55 -7.18
N PHE A 149 -7.92 -22.64 -8.08
CA PHE A 149 -9.30 -22.38 -8.47
C PHE A 149 -9.44 -22.47 -9.98
N MET A 150 -10.23 -23.42 -10.46
CA MET A 150 -10.45 -23.65 -11.90
C MET A 150 -9.16 -23.72 -12.73
N GLY A 151 -8.12 -24.37 -12.19
CA GLY A 151 -6.82 -24.50 -12.85
C GLY A 151 -5.86 -23.34 -12.60
N TYR A 152 -6.31 -22.20 -12.07
CA TYR A 152 -5.46 -21.09 -11.69
C TYR A 152 -4.85 -21.31 -10.30
N ARG A 153 -3.52 -21.40 -10.23
CA ARG A 153 -2.78 -21.53 -8.95
C ARG A 153 -2.52 -20.15 -8.37
N TYR A 154 -2.97 -19.92 -7.15
CA TYR A 154 -2.77 -18.64 -6.45
C TYR A 154 -2.19 -18.86 -5.08
N ASN A 155 -1.60 -17.78 -4.53
CA ASN A 155 -1.15 -17.79 -3.14
C ASN A 155 -2.07 -16.91 -2.32
N HIS A 156 -2.46 -17.42 -1.16
CA HIS A 156 -3.11 -16.62 -0.14
C HIS A 156 -2.11 -16.23 0.93
N TYR A 157 -2.20 -15.00 1.47
CA TYR A 157 -1.24 -14.46 2.41
C TYR A 157 -1.90 -13.84 3.64
N GLY A 158 -1.18 -13.87 4.76
CA GLY A 158 -1.56 -13.24 6.01
C GLY A 158 -0.34 -12.86 6.86
N ILE A 159 -0.60 -12.18 7.98
CA ILE A 159 0.41 -11.85 8.99
C ILE A 159 0.18 -12.72 10.22
N TYR A 160 1.15 -13.56 10.56
CA TYR A 160 1.06 -14.39 11.77
C TYR A 160 1.25 -13.53 13.03
N ILE A 161 0.35 -13.68 14.00
CA ILE A 161 0.31 -12.85 15.20
C ILE A 161 0.51 -13.65 16.50
N GLY A 162 1.05 -14.87 16.40
CA GLY A 162 1.24 -15.76 17.55
C GLY A 162 -0.02 -16.54 17.91
N ASN A 163 0.10 -17.49 18.84
CA ASN A 163 -1.01 -18.28 19.38
C ASN A 163 -1.92 -18.91 18.31
N ASN A 164 -1.34 -19.42 17.22
CA ASN A 164 -2.07 -20.02 16.10
C ASN A 164 -3.08 -19.09 15.41
N LYS A 165 -2.81 -17.78 15.43
CA LYS A 165 -3.66 -16.75 14.82
C LYS A 165 -2.96 -15.98 13.71
N VAL A 166 -3.77 -15.46 12.79
CA VAL A 166 -3.33 -14.72 11.61
C VAL A 166 -4.27 -13.54 11.35
N ILE A 167 -3.74 -12.42 10.88
CA ILE A 167 -4.53 -11.33 10.31
C ILE A 167 -4.41 -11.42 8.80
N HIS A 168 -5.52 -11.53 8.09
CA HIS A 168 -5.52 -11.63 6.63
C HIS A 168 -6.86 -11.21 6.04
N TYR A 169 -6.88 -11.02 4.72
CA TYR A 169 -8.13 -10.95 3.99
C TYR A 169 -8.80 -12.31 3.98
N CYS A 170 -10.04 -12.41 4.43
CA CYS A 170 -10.82 -13.63 4.27
C CYS A 170 -12.31 -13.34 4.31
N SER A 171 -13.07 -14.29 3.79
CA SER A 171 -14.53 -14.32 3.88
C SER A 171 -14.95 -15.28 4.99
N SER A 172 -15.98 -14.89 5.74
CA SER A 172 -16.58 -15.77 6.77
C SER A 172 -17.63 -16.72 6.17
N THR A 173 -18.13 -16.44 4.96
CA THR A 173 -19.16 -17.23 4.27
C THR A 173 -18.68 -17.87 2.96
N GLY A 174 -17.45 -17.57 2.53
CA GLY A 174 -16.95 -17.85 1.18
C GLY A 174 -17.39 -16.82 0.12
N ASN A 175 -18.25 -15.86 0.48
CA ASN A 175 -18.71 -14.83 -0.45
C ASN A 175 -17.72 -13.66 -0.56
N ALA A 176 -17.28 -13.36 -1.79
CA ALA A 176 -16.43 -12.20 -2.08
C ALA A 176 -16.94 -10.87 -1.47
N LYS A 177 -18.26 -10.68 -1.35
CA LYS A 177 -18.88 -9.45 -0.84
C LYS A 177 -18.67 -9.20 0.65
N ASP A 178 -18.42 -10.23 1.44
CA ASP A 178 -18.17 -10.09 2.88
C ASP A 178 -16.68 -10.10 3.23
N ALA A 179 -15.81 -10.28 2.23
CA ALA A 179 -14.38 -10.38 2.40
C ALA A 179 -13.83 -9.11 3.05
N LYS A 180 -13.09 -9.31 4.14
CA LYS A 180 -12.47 -8.22 4.88
C LYS A 180 -11.16 -8.66 5.52
N ILE A 181 -10.33 -7.69 5.91
CA ILE A 181 -9.19 -7.99 6.76
C ILE A 181 -9.70 -8.30 8.17
N GLN A 182 -9.40 -9.48 8.69
CA GLN A 182 -9.80 -9.92 10.02
C GLN A 182 -8.77 -10.84 10.68
N GLU A 183 -8.86 -10.95 12.00
CA GLU A 183 -8.07 -11.90 12.80
C GLU A 183 -8.81 -13.24 12.86
N THR A 184 -8.13 -14.33 12.52
CA THR A 184 -8.68 -15.69 12.56
C THR A 184 -7.68 -16.67 13.15
N ASN A 185 -8.16 -17.88 13.48
CA ASN A 185 -7.29 -19.03 13.67
C ASN A 185 -6.63 -19.44 12.34
N MET A 186 -5.46 -20.08 12.40
CA MET A 186 -4.79 -20.61 11.21
C MET A 186 -5.53 -21.80 10.59
N ALA A 187 -6.06 -22.72 11.40
CA ALA A 187 -6.56 -24.04 10.97
C ALA A 187 -7.53 -24.06 9.77
N PRO A 188 -8.44 -23.08 9.55
CA PRO A 188 -9.27 -23.07 8.35
C PRO A 188 -8.53 -22.67 7.06
N TYR A 189 -7.45 -21.88 7.14
CA TYR A 189 -6.83 -21.24 5.97
C TYR A 189 -5.37 -21.65 5.75
N PHE A 190 -4.60 -21.80 6.83
CA PHE A 190 -3.17 -22.10 6.84
C PHE A 190 -2.94 -23.42 7.57
N LYS A 191 -3.30 -24.52 6.91
CA LYS A 191 -3.20 -25.87 7.48
C LYS A 191 -1.74 -26.24 7.79
N PRO A 192 -1.43 -26.85 8.95
CA PRO A 192 -0.09 -27.36 9.23
C PRO A 192 0.44 -28.22 8.08
N GLY A 193 1.68 -27.98 7.66
CA GLY A 193 2.31 -28.67 6.54
C GLY A 193 1.92 -28.16 5.14
N ASN A 194 0.93 -27.28 5.03
CA ASN A 194 0.49 -26.69 3.75
C ASN A 194 0.60 -25.15 3.76
N TYR A 195 1.53 -24.59 4.52
CA TYR A 195 1.87 -23.18 4.46
C TYR A 195 3.37 -22.99 4.26
N PHE A 196 3.76 -21.82 3.80
CA PHE A 196 5.12 -21.33 3.71
C PHE A 196 5.24 -19.96 4.37
N ILE A 197 6.46 -19.57 4.72
CA ILE A 197 6.77 -18.21 5.16
C ILE A 197 7.37 -17.45 3.99
N LEU A 198 6.81 -16.29 3.68
CA LEU A 198 7.37 -15.37 2.69
C LEU A 198 8.43 -14.51 3.38
N ASN A 199 9.70 -14.88 3.20
CA ASN A 199 10.82 -14.07 3.65
C ASN A 199 11.09 -12.94 2.66
N VAL A 200 11.20 -11.73 3.20
CA VAL A 200 11.65 -10.54 2.47
C VAL A 200 13.12 -10.31 2.85
N LYS A 201 14.04 -10.57 1.91
CA LYS A 201 15.50 -10.54 2.13
C LYS A 201 16.08 -9.13 2.17
N SER A 202 15.45 -8.18 1.48
CA SER A 202 15.83 -6.77 1.43
C SER A 202 14.60 -5.89 1.62
N ASN A 203 14.76 -4.67 2.17
CA ASN A 203 13.66 -3.74 2.41
C ASN A 203 12.66 -4.17 3.51
N VAL A 204 13.11 -4.90 4.54
CA VAL A 204 12.34 -5.05 5.78
C VAL A 204 12.44 -3.73 6.54
N GLU A 205 11.40 -2.91 6.42
CA GLU A 205 11.35 -1.60 7.07
C GLU A 205 10.86 -1.69 8.53
N PHE A 206 10.07 -2.72 8.87
CA PHE A 206 9.37 -2.80 10.14
C PHE A 206 9.72 -4.05 10.95
N SER A 207 9.84 -3.88 12.28
CA SER A 207 9.97 -4.99 13.23
C SER A 207 8.72 -5.88 13.20
N SER A 208 8.78 -7.05 13.83
CA SER A 208 7.62 -7.93 13.95
C SER A 208 6.46 -7.27 14.70
N GLU A 209 6.74 -6.53 15.77
CA GLU A 209 5.78 -5.76 16.55
C GLU A 209 5.10 -4.69 15.70
N GLU A 210 5.90 -3.92 14.97
CA GLU A 210 5.40 -2.87 14.10
C GLU A 210 4.61 -3.45 12.92
N THR A 211 5.04 -4.57 12.35
CA THR A 211 4.32 -5.30 11.30
C THR A 211 2.92 -5.68 11.76
N VAL A 212 2.80 -6.29 12.94
CA VAL A 212 1.50 -6.68 13.49
C VAL A 212 0.66 -5.47 13.88
N ARG A 213 1.27 -4.43 14.46
CA ARG A 213 0.56 -3.17 14.76
C ARG A 213 -0.04 -2.56 13.49
N ARG A 214 0.74 -2.47 12.41
CA ARG A 214 0.30 -1.99 11.10
C ARG A 214 -0.83 -2.87 10.54
N ALA A 215 -0.66 -4.20 10.55
CA ALA A 215 -1.69 -5.14 10.13
C ALA A 215 -3.03 -4.88 10.84
N ARG A 216 -3.00 -4.67 12.17
CA ARG A 216 -4.19 -4.33 12.96
C ARG A 216 -4.86 -3.03 12.54
N THR A 217 -4.13 -2.05 12.00
CA THR A 217 -4.74 -0.78 11.55
C THR A 217 -5.60 -0.90 10.29
N ARG A 218 -5.51 -2.01 9.57
CA ARG A 218 -6.35 -2.32 8.40
C ARG A 218 -7.48 -3.32 8.71
N LEU A 219 -7.65 -3.75 9.97
CA LEU A 219 -8.79 -4.59 10.36
C LEU A 219 -10.12 -3.96 9.92
N GLY A 220 -10.98 -4.77 9.31
CA GLY A 220 -12.28 -4.37 8.79
C GLY A 220 -12.26 -3.75 7.39
N GLU A 221 -11.09 -3.59 6.75
CA GLU A 221 -11.03 -3.14 5.36
C GLU A 221 -11.73 -4.14 4.43
N LYS A 222 -12.58 -3.64 3.51
CA LYS A 222 -13.41 -4.43 2.58
C LYS A 222 -13.06 -4.20 1.11
N SER A 223 -11.95 -3.51 0.83
CA SER A 223 -11.58 -3.05 -0.52
C SER A 223 -10.75 -4.08 -1.28
N TYR A 224 -10.99 -5.38 -1.04
CA TYR A 224 -10.23 -6.44 -1.68
C TYR A 224 -10.40 -6.39 -3.21
N SER A 225 -9.30 -6.51 -3.93
CA SER A 225 -9.29 -6.65 -5.39
C SER A 225 -8.14 -7.56 -5.81
N LEU A 226 -8.45 -8.63 -6.56
CA LEU A 226 -7.48 -9.63 -7.02
C LEU A 226 -6.25 -9.01 -7.70
N LEU A 227 -6.45 -7.95 -8.49
CA LEU A 227 -5.41 -7.34 -9.33
C LEU A 227 -4.77 -6.08 -8.71
N GLN A 228 -5.34 -5.51 -7.65
CA GLN A 228 -4.95 -4.16 -7.19
C GLN A 228 -4.77 -4.00 -5.68
N ASN A 229 -5.56 -4.72 -4.84
CA ASN A 229 -5.50 -4.64 -3.38
C ASN A 229 -5.85 -6.02 -2.78
N ASN A 230 -5.00 -7.00 -3.07
CA ASN A 230 -5.18 -8.39 -2.65
C ASN A 230 -4.43 -8.69 -1.32
N CYS A 231 -4.44 -9.95 -0.90
CA CYS A 231 -3.78 -10.40 0.32
C CYS A 231 -2.25 -10.18 0.31
N GLU A 232 -1.59 -10.25 -0.86
CA GLU A 232 -0.14 -10.02 -0.99
C GLU A 232 0.21 -8.54 -0.80
N HIS A 233 -0.60 -7.63 -1.37
CA HIS A 233 -0.48 -6.19 -1.14
C HIS A 233 -0.53 -5.87 0.35
N PHE A 234 -1.55 -6.38 1.03
CA PHE A 234 -1.73 -6.20 2.46
C PHE A 234 -0.53 -6.73 3.28
N ALA A 235 -0.10 -7.97 3.03
CA ALA A 235 0.95 -8.60 3.82
C ALA A 235 2.31 -7.91 3.62
N LEU A 236 2.68 -7.56 2.39
CA LEU A 236 3.91 -6.84 2.10
C LEU A 236 3.87 -5.41 2.61
N TRP A 237 2.73 -4.74 2.52
CA TRP A 237 2.54 -3.41 3.12
C TRP A 237 2.76 -3.42 4.64
N ALA A 238 2.23 -4.44 5.32
CA ALA A 238 2.39 -4.55 6.77
C ALA A 238 3.87 -4.70 7.14
N LYS A 239 4.63 -5.52 6.39
CA LYS A 239 6.04 -5.84 6.67
C LYS A 239 7.05 -4.80 6.17
N THR A 240 6.75 -4.13 5.05
CA THR A 240 7.73 -3.34 4.29
C THR A 240 7.29 -1.93 3.92
N GLY A 241 6.03 -1.55 4.19
CA GLY A 241 5.51 -0.24 3.77
C GLY A 241 5.07 -0.17 2.32
N ASN A 242 5.57 -1.07 1.49
CA ASN A 242 5.27 -1.14 0.08
C ASN A 242 4.08 -2.08 -0.15
N SER A 243 2.94 -1.51 -0.52
CA SER A 243 1.74 -2.24 -0.93
C SER A 243 1.89 -2.63 -2.39
N LYS A 244 2.25 -3.89 -2.67
CA LYS A 244 2.46 -4.40 -4.04
C LYS A 244 2.19 -5.90 -4.13
N SER A 245 1.99 -6.41 -5.35
CA SER A 245 1.81 -7.84 -5.58
C SER A 245 2.76 -8.37 -6.65
N TYR A 246 3.60 -9.31 -6.22
CA TYR A 246 4.58 -10.01 -7.03
C TYR A 246 3.96 -11.16 -7.83
N GLN A 247 2.86 -11.75 -7.32
CA GLN A 247 2.13 -12.78 -8.07
C GLN A 247 1.69 -12.29 -9.44
N LEU A 248 1.39 -10.98 -9.57
CA LEU A 248 0.92 -10.36 -10.81
C LEU A 248 2.05 -10.06 -11.81
N ILE A 249 3.30 -9.98 -11.35
CA ILE A 249 4.44 -9.63 -12.20
C ILE A 249 4.79 -10.78 -13.14
N ASN A 250 4.66 -12.02 -12.67
CA ASN A 250 5.11 -13.22 -13.39
C ASN A 250 3.99 -13.99 -14.08
N LEU A 251 2.79 -13.40 -14.21
CA LEU A 251 1.68 -14.05 -14.90
C LEU A 251 1.93 -14.13 -16.39
N SER A 252 1.68 -15.30 -16.97
CA SER A 252 1.49 -15.43 -18.42
C SER A 252 0.26 -14.63 -18.87
N GLN A 253 0.18 -14.33 -20.18
CA GLN A 253 -1.01 -13.67 -20.75
C GLN A 253 -2.30 -14.46 -20.48
N LYS A 254 -2.21 -15.79 -20.49
CA LYS A 254 -3.34 -16.68 -20.19
C LYS A 254 -3.80 -16.54 -18.74
N GLU A 255 -2.87 -16.55 -17.78
CA GLU A 255 -3.19 -16.38 -16.37
C GLU A 255 -3.75 -14.98 -16.08
N LEU A 256 -3.16 -13.93 -16.67
CA LEU A 256 -3.69 -12.57 -16.54
C LEU A 256 -5.12 -12.46 -17.09
N ALA A 257 -5.41 -13.07 -18.23
CA ALA A 257 -6.76 -13.11 -18.78
C ALA A 257 -7.73 -13.85 -17.85
N GLN A 258 -7.34 -14.99 -17.28
CA GLN A 258 -8.15 -15.74 -16.32
C GLN A 258 -8.49 -14.91 -15.07
N ILE A 259 -7.51 -14.25 -14.45
CA ILE A 259 -7.76 -13.43 -13.26
C ILE A 259 -8.64 -12.22 -13.58
N LYS A 260 -8.47 -11.60 -14.77
CA LYS A 260 -9.37 -10.54 -15.23
C LYS A 260 -10.81 -11.03 -15.35
N MET A 261 -11.02 -12.24 -15.89
CA MET A 261 -12.33 -12.86 -15.94
C MET A 261 -12.90 -13.11 -14.53
N PHE A 262 -12.12 -13.68 -13.62
CA PHE A 262 -12.54 -13.87 -12.23
C PHE A 262 -12.94 -12.56 -11.55
N THR A 263 -12.13 -11.51 -11.73
CA THR A 263 -12.41 -10.17 -11.21
C THR A 263 -13.71 -9.61 -11.78
N ALA A 264 -13.93 -9.73 -13.09
CA ALA A 264 -15.15 -9.28 -13.75
C ALA A 264 -16.40 -10.07 -13.28
N MET A 265 -16.24 -11.33 -12.91
CA MET A 265 -17.29 -12.18 -12.35
C MET A 265 -17.52 -11.94 -10.84
N GLY A 266 -16.73 -11.05 -10.21
CA GLY A 266 -16.80 -10.82 -8.76
C GLY A 266 -16.30 -11.99 -7.91
N ILE A 267 -15.50 -12.89 -8.51
CA ILE A 267 -14.82 -13.96 -7.80
C ILE A 267 -13.60 -13.37 -7.12
N ASN A 268 -13.42 -13.69 -5.84
CA ASN A 268 -12.20 -13.38 -5.10
C ASN A 268 -11.55 -14.67 -4.57
N LEU A 269 -10.24 -14.65 -4.44
CA LEU A 269 -9.39 -15.79 -4.09
C LEU A 269 -8.68 -15.52 -2.75
N GLN A 270 -9.48 -15.39 -1.68
CA GLN A 270 -9.04 -15.11 -0.31
C GLN A 270 -9.44 -16.21 0.68
#